data_AF-A0A1S7U2Q2-F1
#
_entry.id   AF-A0A1S7U2Q2-F1
#
_cell.length_a   1.000
_cell.length_b   1.000
_cell.length_c   1.000
_cell.angle_alpha   90.00
_cell.angle_beta   90.00
_cell.angle_gamma   90.00
#
_symmetry.space_group_name_H-M   'P 1'
#
loop_
_entity.id
_entity.type
_entity.pdbx_description
1 polymer ?
#
loop_
_entity_poly.entity_id
_entity_poly.type
_entity_poly.pdbx_seq_one_letter_code
_entity_poly.pdbx_strand_id
1 'polypeptide(L)'
;MTNFDDIINFLFALVGSPFAAGLAGGYVRAILLQESNIIKTTVSTFTGGICAYYITPGLLKYGDLSGMSSGEIGTISFVVGLVGIYAAEGLIRLAIRYANNPTIPSKQNIAEIVETISKPKENEKE
;
A
#
# COMPACT_ATOMS: atom_id res chain seq x y z
N MET A 1 -35.44 -4.86 11.04
CA MET A 1 -35.22 -3.47 10.60
C MET A 1 -33.85 -3.07 11.11
N THR A 2 -32.84 -3.10 10.25
CA THR A 2 -31.52 -2.50 10.56
C THR A 2 -31.73 -1.00 10.68
N ASN A 3 -31.41 -0.42 11.84
CA ASN A 3 -31.65 1.00 12.05
C ASN A 3 -30.69 1.79 11.16
N PHE A 4 -31.14 2.93 10.64
CA PHE A 4 -30.29 3.83 9.85
C PHE A 4 -29.01 4.23 10.60
N ASP A 5 -29.10 4.32 11.93
CA ASP A 5 -27.98 4.54 12.84
C ASP A 5 -26.95 3.41 12.81
N ASP A 6 -27.36 2.16 12.62
CA ASP A 6 -26.43 1.01 12.50
C ASP A 6 -25.61 1.11 11.21
N ILE A 7 -26.22 1.59 10.13
CA ILE A 7 -25.54 1.80 8.83
C ILE A 7 -24.55 2.96 8.95
N ILE A 8 -24.94 4.04 9.61
CA ILE A 8 -24.07 5.19 9.85
C ILE A 8 -22.90 4.81 10.75
N ASN A 9 -23.15 4.08 11.84
CA ASN A 9 -22.09 3.59 12.73
C ASN A 9 -21.17 2.61 12.03
N PHE A 10 -21.69 1.73 11.17
CA PHE A 10 -20.89 0.87 10.32
C PHE A 10 -20.02 1.67 9.34
N LEU A 11 -20.56 2.70 8.69
CA LEU A 11 -19.82 3.56 7.78
C LEU A 11 -18.75 4.37 8.50
N PHE A 12 -19.02 4.91 9.68
CA PHE A 12 -18.01 5.62 10.47
C PHE A 12 -16.93 4.67 11.02
N ALA A 13 -17.32 3.48 11.48
CA ALA A 13 -16.37 2.44 11.88
C ALA A 13 -15.50 1.99 10.70
N LEU A 14 -16.09 1.90 9.50
CA LEU A 14 -15.35 1.59 8.27
C LEU A 14 -14.40 2.74 7.94
N VAL A 15 -14.88 3.98 7.81
CA VAL A 15 -14.10 5.17 7.39
C VAL A 15 -13.00 5.54 8.39
N GLY A 16 -13.23 5.36 9.70
CA GLY A 16 -12.24 5.59 10.75
C GLY A 16 -11.27 4.44 10.95
N SER A 17 -11.44 3.32 10.24
CA SER A 17 -10.55 2.16 10.38
C SER A 17 -9.28 2.29 9.55
N PRO A 18 -8.16 1.69 10.01
CA PRO A 18 -6.97 1.48 9.19
C PRO A 18 -7.27 0.84 7.83
N PHE A 19 -8.30 -0.01 7.77
CA PHE A 19 -8.74 -0.66 6.54
C PHE A 19 -9.23 0.35 5.49
N ALA A 20 -10.13 1.27 5.84
CA ALA A 20 -10.59 2.26 4.87
C ALA A 20 -9.51 3.25 4.44
N ALA A 21 -8.62 3.63 5.35
CA ALA A 21 -7.45 4.43 4.99
C ALA A 21 -6.55 3.69 3.99
N GLY A 22 -6.35 2.38 4.16
CA GLY A 22 -5.63 1.55 3.20
C GLY A 22 -6.36 1.39 1.86
N LEU A 23 -7.69 1.24 1.87
CA LEU A 23 -8.52 1.22 0.65
C LEU A 23 -8.37 2.53 -0.14
N ALA A 24 -8.43 3.67 0.55
CA ALA A 24 -8.24 4.99 -0.04
C ALA A 24 -6.86 5.12 -0.70
N GLY A 25 -5.82 4.57 -0.07
CA GLY A 25 -4.47 4.48 -0.65
C GLY A 25 -4.46 3.78 -2.00
N GLY A 26 -5.05 2.59 -2.09
CA GLY A 26 -5.12 1.87 -3.36
C GLY A 26 -5.99 2.57 -4.40
N TYR A 27 -7.04 3.27 -3.99
CA TYR A 27 -7.90 4.02 -4.92
C TYR A 27 -7.17 5.22 -5.51
N VAL A 28 -6.48 6.01 -4.67
CA VAL A 28 -5.63 7.12 -5.11
C VAL A 28 -4.55 6.61 -6.06
N ARG A 29 -3.91 5.48 -5.74
CA ARG A 29 -2.93 4.84 -6.63
C ARG A 29 -3.53 4.50 -7.99
N ALA A 30 -4.73 3.93 -8.04
CA ALA A 30 -5.39 3.58 -9.30
C ALA A 30 -5.67 4.80 -10.18
N ILE A 31 -6.06 5.93 -9.58
CA ILE A 31 -6.23 7.21 -10.28
C ILE A 31 -4.89 7.70 -10.84
N LEU A 32 -3.83 7.69 -10.02
CA LEU A 32 -2.50 8.18 -10.41
C LEU A 32 -1.86 7.35 -11.53
N LEU A 33 -2.04 6.03 -11.51
CA LEU A 33 -1.50 5.12 -12.53
C LEU A 33 -2.42 4.97 -13.75
N GLN A 34 -3.57 5.65 -13.78
CA GLN A 34 -4.59 5.54 -14.83
C GLN A 34 -4.87 4.08 -15.20
N GLU A 35 -5.01 3.21 -14.19
CA GLU A 35 -5.20 1.78 -14.45
C GLU A 35 -6.54 1.57 -15.17
N SER A 36 -6.50 1.15 -16.43
CA SER A 36 -7.69 0.94 -17.26
C SER A 36 -8.51 -0.28 -16.86
N ASN A 37 -7.97 -1.15 -15.99
CA ASN A 37 -8.60 -2.40 -15.60
C ASN A 37 -9.22 -2.30 -14.20
N ILE A 38 -10.56 -2.26 -14.17
CA ILE A 38 -11.38 -2.20 -12.94
C ILE A 38 -11.06 -3.34 -11.97
N ILE A 39 -10.77 -4.54 -12.47
CA ILE A 39 -10.44 -5.70 -11.62
C ILE A 39 -9.10 -5.44 -10.93
N LYS A 40 -8.10 -4.94 -11.66
CA LYS A 40 -6.78 -4.64 -11.11
C LYS A 40 -6.87 -3.54 -10.04
N THR A 41 -7.63 -2.49 -10.34
CA THR A 41 -7.96 -1.42 -9.38
C THR A 41 -8.58 -1.99 -8.11
N THR A 42 -9.61 -2.82 -8.24
CA THR A 42 -10.32 -3.42 -7.11
C THR A 42 -9.40 -4.32 -6.28
N VAL A 43 -8.63 -5.20 -6.91
CA VAL A 43 -7.68 -6.05 -6.18
C VAL A 43 -6.62 -5.21 -5.46
N SER A 44 -6.12 -4.14 -6.10
CA SER A 44 -5.13 -3.25 -5.50
C SER A 44 -5.69 -2.47 -4.31
N THR A 45 -6.93 -1.98 -4.38
CA THR A 45 -7.58 -1.26 -3.27
C THR A 45 -7.77 -2.18 -2.09
N PHE A 46 -8.34 -3.37 -2.29
CA PHE A 46 -8.50 -4.36 -1.22
C PHE A 46 -7.16 -4.81 -0.62
N THR A 47 -6.13 -5.00 -1.44
CA THR A 47 -4.78 -5.33 -0.96
C THR A 47 -4.25 -4.25 -0.03
N GLY A 48 -4.37 -2.97 -0.40
CA GLY A 48 -3.98 -1.84 0.45
C GLY A 48 -4.75 -1.80 1.77
N GLY A 49 -6.07 -2.02 1.72
CA GLY A 49 -6.90 -2.10 2.91
C GLY A 49 -6.47 -3.24 3.85
N ILE A 50 -6.26 -4.44 3.33
CA ILE A 50 -5.83 -5.61 4.10
C ILE A 50 -4.46 -5.36 4.73
N CYS A 51 -3.50 -4.85 3.95
CA CYS A 51 -2.17 -4.51 4.45
C CYS A 51 -2.24 -3.51 5.60
N ALA A 52 -2.98 -2.41 5.43
CA ALA A 52 -3.15 -1.41 6.49
C ALA A 52 -3.83 -2.00 7.74
N TYR A 53 -4.89 -2.80 7.56
CA TYR A 53 -5.62 -3.41 8.67
C TYR A 53 -4.74 -4.29 9.56
N TYR A 54 -3.85 -5.10 8.98
CA TYR A 54 -2.99 -6.00 9.74
C TYR A 54 -1.67 -5.36 10.20
N ILE A 55 -1.07 -4.49 9.38
CA ILE A 55 0.27 -3.97 9.62
C ILE A 55 0.23 -2.72 10.52
N THR A 56 -0.75 -1.82 10.35
CA THR A 56 -0.88 -0.62 11.19
C THR A 56 -0.95 -0.93 12.68
N PRO A 57 -1.82 -1.82 13.21
CA PRO A 57 -1.87 -2.06 14.66
C PRO A 57 -0.54 -2.64 15.19
N GLY A 58 0.18 -3.41 14.38
CA GLY A 58 1.54 -3.83 14.70
C GLY A 58 2.50 -2.65 14.82
N LEU A 59 2.53 -1.76 13.83
CA LEU A 59 3.34 -0.54 13.86
C LEU A 59 3.02 0.34 15.06
N LEU A 60 1.74 0.52 15.41
CA LEU A 60 1.35 1.33 16.55
C LEU A 60 1.84 0.73 17.87
N LYS A 61 1.77 -0.59 18.00
CA LYS A 61 2.20 -1.31 19.20
C LYS A 61 3.72 -1.33 19.36
N TYR A 62 4.46 -1.58 18.28
CA TYR A 62 5.93 -1.71 18.33
C TYR A 62 6.68 -0.39 18.16
N GLY A 63 6.05 0.61 17.56
CA GLY A 63 6.63 1.95 17.35
C GLY A 63 6.40 2.92 18.50
N ASP A 64 5.74 2.50 19.59
CA ASP A 64 5.33 3.36 20.71
C ASP A 64 4.48 4.57 20.27
N LEU A 65 3.64 4.35 19.24
CA LEU A 65 2.78 5.37 18.62
C LEU A 65 1.35 5.33 19.16
N SER A 66 1.11 4.66 20.28
CA SER A 66 -0.22 4.47 20.86
C SER A 66 -0.90 5.77 21.34
N GLY A 67 -0.15 6.86 21.47
CA GLY A 67 -0.69 8.19 21.82
C GLY A 67 -1.20 9.01 20.64
N MET A 68 -1.12 8.48 19.40
CA MET A 68 -1.53 9.21 18.20
C MET A 68 -3.04 9.44 18.13
N SER A 69 -3.42 10.59 17.61
CA SER A 69 -4.79 10.92 17.26
C SER A 69 -5.31 10.03 16.12
N SER A 70 -6.63 9.91 16.00
CA SER A 70 -7.27 9.10 14.95
C SER A 70 -6.86 9.53 13.53
N GLY A 71 -6.58 10.83 13.30
CA GLY A 71 -6.12 11.34 12.01
C GLY A 71 -4.68 10.91 11.67
N GLU A 72 -3.79 10.88 12.66
CA GLU A 72 -2.42 10.40 12.49
C GLU A 72 -2.38 8.89 12.22
N ILE A 73 -3.21 8.13 12.94
CA ILE A 73 -3.40 6.69 12.70
C ILE A 73 -3.92 6.43 11.27
N GLY A 74 -4.88 7.23 10.82
CA GLY A 74 -5.39 7.17 9.44
C GLY A 74 -4.30 7.45 8.41
N THR A 75 -3.44 8.44 8.66
CA THR A 75 -2.32 8.81 7.78
C THR A 75 -1.30 7.68 7.66
N ILE A 76 -0.88 7.10 8.79
CA ILE A 76 0.02 5.93 8.79
C ILE A 76 -0.62 4.78 8.04
N SER A 77 -1.89 4.50 8.30
CA SER A 77 -2.62 3.41 7.65
C SER A 77 -2.70 3.57 6.14
N PHE A 78 -2.91 4.79 5.66
CA PHE A 78 -2.88 5.12 4.24
C PHE A 78 -1.51 4.82 3.62
N VAL A 79 -0.43 5.27 4.25
CA VAL A 79 0.95 5.02 3.78
C VAL A 79 1.29 3.53 3.80
N VAL A 80 0.94 2.84 4.89
CA VAL A 80 1.13 1.39 5.02
C VAL A 80 0.36 0.64 3.93
N GLY A 81 -0.88 1.06 3.64
CA GLY A 81 -1.66 0.49 2.54
C GLY A 81 -0.98 0.66 1.18
N LEU A 82 -0.47 1.85 0.88
CA LEU A 82 0.29 2.11 -0.35
C LEU A 82 1.55 1.25 -0.46
N VAL A 83 2.38 1.23 0.59
CA VAL A 83 3.60 0.42 0.63
C VAL A 83 3.27 -1.06 0.50
N GLY A 84 2.21 -1.53 1.15
CA GLY A 84 1.73 -2.90 1.07
C GLY A 84 1.34 -3.31 -0.35
N ILE A 85 0.71 -2.43 -1.13
CA ILE A 85 0.39 -2.69 -2.53
C ILE A 85 1.66 -2.88 -3.36
N TYR A 86 2.64 -1.99 -3.23
CA TYR A 86 3.91 -2.12 -3.96
C TYR A 86 4.70 -3.36 -3.56
N ALA A 87 4.69 -3.71 -2.27
CA ALA A 87 5.31 -4.94 -1.77
C ALA A 87 4.63 -6.18 -2.38
N ALA A 88 3.29 -6.22 -2.40
CA ALA A 88 2.53 -7.32 -2.98
C ALA A 88 2.81 -7.45 -4.48
N GLU A 89 2.84 -6.35 -5.24
CA GLU A 89 3.20 -6.38 -6.66
C GLU A 89 4.64 -6.87 -6.87
N GLY A 90 5.59 -6.43 -6.03
CA GLY A 90 6.96 -6.89 -6.06
C GLY A 90 7.07 -8.40 -5.85
N LEU A 91 6.35 -8.93 -4.87
CA LEU A 91 6.30 -10.37 -4.58
C LEU A 91 5.67 -11.17 -5.72
N ILE A 92 4.57 -10.68 -6.31
CA ILE A 92 3.94 -11.33 -7.47
C ILE A 92 4.90 -11.34 -8.67
N ARG A 93 5.57 -10.21 -8.95
CA ARG A 93 6.57 -10.14 -10.04
C ARG A 93 7.73 -11.08 -9.79
N LEU A 94 8.19 -11.18 -8.55
CA LEU A 94 9.25 -12.12 -8.16
C LEU A 94 8.79 -13.57 -8.37
N ALA A 95 7.58 -13.92 -7.95
CA ALA A 95 7.02 -15.26 -8.12
C ALA A 95 6.85 -15.63 -9.61
N ILE A 96 6.33 -14.73 -10.44
CA ILE A 96 6.20 -14.92 -11.89
C ILE A 96 7.59 -15.09 -12.52
N ARG A 97 8.56 -14.25 -12.14
CA ARG A 97 9.94 -14.34 -12.64
C ARG A 97 10.56 -15.69 -12.26
N TYR A 98 10.40 -16.11 -11.01
CA TYR A 98 10.91 -17.38 -10.52
C TYR A 98 10.26 -18.58 -11.24
N ALA A 99 8.96 -18.50 -11.53
CA ALA A 99 8.25 -19.53 -12.29
C ALA A 99 8.77 -19.66 -13.74
N ASN A 100 9.07 -18.53 -14.39
CA ASN A 100 9.58 -18.52 -15.77
C ASN A 100 11.08 -18.84 -15.86
N ASN A 101 11.86 -18.45 -14.85
CA ASN A 101 13.28 -18.73 -14.74
C ASN A 101 13.63 -18.91 -13.26
N PRO A 102 13.84 -20.16 -12.78
CA PRO A 102 14.05 -20.48 -11.37
C PRO A 102 15.48 -20.14 -10.92
N THR A 103 15.94 -18.93 -11.26
CA THR A 103 17.16 -18.32 -10.74
C THR A 103 16.75 -17.22 -9.78
N ILE A 104 17.03 -17.42 -8.49
CA ILE A 104 16.91 -16.35 -7.50
C ILE A 104 17.96 -15.31 -7.90
N PRO A 105 17.60 -14.03 -8.13
CA PRO A 105 18.57 -12.99 -8.39
C PRO A 105 19.48 -12.85 -7.16
N SER A 106 20.59 -13.59 -7.16
CA SER A 106 21.59 -13.52 -6.13
C SER A 106 22.40 -12.25 -6.40
N LYS A 107 22.30 -11.28 -5.47
CA LYS A 107 23.02 -10.00 -5.46
C LYS A 107 22.45 -8.95 -6.43
N GLN A 108 21.34 -8.31 -6.05
CA GLN A 108 21.24 -6.88 -6.33
C GLN A 108 22.20 -6.20 -5.37
N ASN A 109 23.32 -5.67 -5.88
CA ASN A 109 24.19 -4.82 -5.10
C ASN A 109 23.35 -3.62 -4.65
N ILE A 110 23.07 -3.50 -3.35
CA ILE A 110 22.37 -2.34 -2.78
C ILE A 110 23.07 -1.03 -3.22
N ALA A 111 24.39 -1.09 -3.44
CA ALA A 111 25.19 -0.03 -4.03
C ALA A 111 24.70 0.44 -5.42
N GLU A 112 24.25 -0.47 -6.27
CA GLU A 112 23.81 -0.18 -7.64
C GLU A 112 22.42 0.51 -7.66
N ILE A 113 21.54 0.11 -6.73
CA ILE A 113 20.24 0.77 -6.51
C ILE A 113 20.46 2.20 -5.98
N VAL A 114 21.37 2.37 -5.02
CA VAL A 114 21.72 3.68 -4.47
C VAL A 114 22.36 4.58 -5.54
N GLU A 115 23.22 4.03 -6.39
CA GLU A 115 23.86 4.80 -7.47
C GLU A 115 22.84 5.25 -8.53
N THR A 116 21.85 4.42 -8.85
CA THR A 116 20.77 4.76 -9.80
C THR A 116 19.83 5.83 -9.24
N ILE A 117 19.60 5.84 -7.91
CA ILE A 117 18.81 6.88 -7.23
C ILE A 117 19.62 8.19 -7.09
N SER A 118 20.94 8.10 -6.92
CA SER A 118 21.81 9.26 -6.72
C SER A 118 22.14 10.04 -8.00
N LYS A 119 21.89 9.47 -9.18
CA LYS A 119 22.04 10.14 -10.48
C LYS A 119 20.66 10.54 -11.02
N PRO A 120 20.10 11.70 -10.65
CA PRO A 120 18.93 12.22 -11.33
C PRO A 120 19.30 12.54 -12.79
N LYS A 121 18.39 12.24 -13.72
CA LYS A 121 18.51 12.45 -15.17
C LYS A 121 19.13 13.81 -15.52
N GLU A 122 20.43 13.83 -15.74
CA GLU A 122 21.10 14.85 -16.55
C GLU A 122 21.27 14.22 -17.93
N ASN A 123 20.28 14.42 -18.80
CA ASN A 123 20.33 14.35 -20.28
C ASN A 123 18.92 14.20 -20.86
N GLU A 124 18.15 15.29 -20.82
CA GLU A 124 17.08 15.58 -21.78
C GLU A 124 17.18 17.09 -22.12
N LYS A 125 18.28 17.46 -22.77
CA LYS A 125 18.37 18.63 -23.64
C LYS A 125 19.28 18.28 -24.80
N GLU A 126 18.66 17.78 -25.87
CA GLU A 126 18.93 18.19 -27.26
C GLU A 126 17.78 17.73 -28.15
#